data_AF-A0A2W2B1A0-F1
#
_entry.id   AF-A0A2W2B1A0-F1
#
_cell.length_a   1.000
_cell.length_b   1.000
_cell.length_c   1.000
_cell.angle_alpha   90.00
_cell.angle_beta   90.00
_cell.angle_gamma   90.00
#
_symmetry.space_group_name_H-M   'P 1'
#
loop_
_entity.id
_entity.type
_entity.pdbx_description
1 polymer ?
#
loop_
_entity_poly.entity_id
_entity_poly.type
_entity_poly.pdbx_seq_one_letter_code
_entity_poly.pdbx_strand_id
1 'polypeptide(L)'
;MKRLLLACCLVAASGTVVMAQNKAAVTSQDQKVDPKLMFASKVNELEANIARKDEQTAKSTYMQLAGMMQTRIGEKQRAYDASNSDAERKEIAKQRKQQEQLYIDTKNLYPTIGTSGTEMVKKMREFLNVY
;
A
#
# COMPACT_ATOMS: atom_id res chain seq x y z
N MET A 1 38.89 17.08 -46.38
CA MET A 1 38.18 17.13 -47.68
C MET A 1 38.77 16.06 -48.60
N LYS A 2 37.95 15.43 -49.50
CA LYS A 2 38.01 14.02 -50.01
C LYS A 2 37.19 13.10 -49.09
N ARG A 3 36.30 12.18 -49.50
CA ARG A 3 35.79 11.62 -50.79
C ARG A 3 34.35 11.07 -50.48
N LEU A 4 33.39 10.80 -51.36
CA LEU A 4 33.17 10.96 -52.82
C LEU A 4 31.63 11.05 -53.08
N LEU A 5 31.16 10.99 -54.34
CA LEU A 5 29.76 11.03 -54.78
C LEU A 5 29.07 9.64 -54.91
N LEU A 6 27.75 9.63 -54.66
CA LEU A 6 26.65 8.95 -55.38
C LEU A 6 26.75 7.46 -55.80
N ALA A 7 25.73 6.67 -55.44
CA ALA A 7 24.97 5.81 -56.38
C ALA A 7 23.65 5.33 -55.75
N CYS A 8 22.56 5.34 -56.54
CA CYS A 8 21.25 4.84 -56.12
C CYS A 8 21.12 3.33 -56.37
N CYS A 9 20.57 2.60 -55.39
CA CYS A 9 19.89 1.33 -55.63
C CYS A 9 18.49 1.38 -55.00
N LEU A 10 17.51 1.90 -55.75
CA LEU A 10 16.11 1.63 -55.45
C LEU A 10 15.85 0.16 -55.84
N VAL A 11 15.62 -0.71 -54.87
CA VAL A 11 15.01 -2.02 -55.11
C VAL A 11 13.65 -2.01 -54.42
N ALA A 12 12.62 -1.68 -55.19
CA ALA A 12 11.25 -1.94 -54.80
C ALA A 12 10.98 -3.44 -54.96
N ALA A 13 11.13 -4.19 -53.86
CA ALA A 13 10.69 -5.58 -53.78
C ALA A 13 9.70 -5.72 -52.62
N SER A 14 8.44 -5.94 -52.97
CA SER A 14 7.34 -6.22 -52.05
C SER A 14 7.62 -7.44 -51.19
N GLY A 15 7.57 -7.30 -49.87
CA GLY A 15 7.71 -8.42 -48.94
C GLY A 15 7.52 -7.98 -47.50
N THR A 16 6.31 -8.18 -46.97
CA THR A 16 5.92 -8.12 -45.55
C THR A 16 6.59 -7.06 -44.67
N VAL A 17 5.80 -6.10 -44.17
CA VAL A 17 6.16 -5.35 -42.97
C VAL A 17 6.26 -6.33 -41.80
N VAL A 18 7.47 -6.86 -41.56
CA VAL A 18 7.78 -7.48 -40.28
C VAL A 18 7.75 -6.34 -39.28
N MET A 19 6.61 -6.23 -38.59
CA MET A 19 6.53 -5.38 -37.41
C MET A 19 7.55 -5.94 -36.43
N ALA A 20 8.72 -5.29 -36.38
CA ALA A 20 9.63 -5.36 -35.27
C ALA A 20 8.88 -4.77 -34.08
N GLN A 21 8.02 -5.61 -33.48
CA GLN A 21 7.52 -5.40 -32.13
C GLN A 21 8.77 -5.39 -31.27
N ASN A 22 9.25 -4.17 -31.03
CA ASN A 22 10.23 -3.88 -30.02
C ASN A 22 9.54 -4.23 -28.70
N LYS A 23 9.59 -5.52 -28.34
CA LYS A 23 9.27 -6.00 -27.01
C LYS A 23 10.34 -5.42 -26.10
N ALA A 24 10.14 -4.15 -25.74
CA ALA A 24 10.48 -3.67 -24.43
C ALA A 24 9.86 -4.70 -23.49
N ALA A 25 10.70 -5.61 -23.01
CA ALA A 25 10.36 -6.43 -21.88
C ALA A 25 10.16 -5.42 -20.75
N VAL A 26 8.91 -5.03 -20.53
CA VAL A 26 8.49 -4.43 -19.27
C VAL A 26 8.76 -5.54 -18.27
N THR A 27 9.97 -5.51 -17.72
CA THR A 27 10.32 -6.23 -16.51
C THR A 27 9.48 -5.57 -15.44
N SER A 28 8.23 -6.03 -15.32
CA SER A 28 7.40 -5.88 -14.15
C SER A 28 8.15 -6.57 -13.02
N GLN A 29 9.13 -5.86 -12.44
CA GLN A 29 9.60 -6.18 -11.12
C GLN A 29 8.36 -6.08 -10.24
N ASP A 30 7.97 -7.19 -9.62
CA ASP A 30 7.01 -7.21 -8.53
C ASP A 30 7.60 -6.37 -7.39
N GLN A 31 7.42 -5.06 -7.51
CA GLN A 31 7.85 -4.08 -6.53
C GLN A 31 6.93 -4.28 -5.33
N LYS A 32 7.36 -5.16 -4.41
CA LYS A 32 6.67 -5.46 -3.15
C LYS A 32 6.39 -4.14 -2.43
N VAL A 33 5.14 -3.67 -2.56
CA VAL A 33 4.72 -2.41 -1.95
C VAL A 33 4.76 -2.60 -0.45
N ASP A 34 5.44 -1.70 0.26
CA ASP A 34 5.52 -1.75 1.72
C ASP A 34 4.10 -1.68 2.32
N PRO A 35 3.67 -2.69 3.12
CA PRO A 35 2.36 -2.67 3.77
C PRO A 35 2.11 -1.41 4.61
N LYS A 36 3.16 -0.80 5.17
CA LYS A 36 3.06 0.46 5.92
C LYS A 36 2.73 1.65 5.02
N LEU A 37 3.31 1.70 3.82
CA LEU A 37 2.98 2.72 2.81
C LEU A 37 1.57 2.51 2.25
N MET A 38 1.15 1.26 2.01
CA MET A 38 -0.23 0.94 1.62
C MET A 38 -1.23 1.39 2.70
N PHE A 39 -0.93 1.13 3.98
CA PHE A 39 -1.76 1.56 5.09
C PHE A 39 -1.86 3.09 5.15
N ALA A 40 -0.72 3.79 5.09
CA ALA A 40 -0.68 5.25 5.08
C ALA A 40 -1.47 5.87 3.92
N SER A 41 -1.39 5.27 2.72
CA SER A 41 -2.21 5.67 1.57
C SER A 41 -3.71 5.53 1.86
N LYS A 42 -4.13 4.41 2.47
CA LYS A 42 -5.54 4.19 2.84
C LYS A 42 -6.03 5.06 3.98
N VAL A 43 -5.16 5.48 4.91
CA VAL A 43 -5.52 6.50 5.92
C VAL A 43 -5.79 7.86 5.28
N ASN A 44 -4.99 8.26 4.29
CA ASN A 44 -5.22 9.50 3.54
C ASN A 44 -6.51 9.43 2.69
N GLU A 45 -6.84 8.27 2.12
CA GLU A 45 -8.11 8.03 1.42
C GLU A 45 -9.31 8.13 2.37
N LEU A 46 -9.22 7.53 3.56
CA LEU A 46 -10.25 7.63 4.60
C LEU A 46 -10.50 9.09 5.00
N GLU A 47 -9.44 9.84 5.27
CA GLU A 47 -9.50 11.28 5.61
C GLU A 47 -10.16 12.10 4.48
N ALA A 48 -9.81 11.85 3.23
CA ALA A 48 -10.43 12.52 2.08
C ALA A 48 -11.93 12.21 1.96
N ASN A 49 -12.35 10.98 2.23
CA ASN A 49 -13.77 10.58 2.18
C ASN A 49 -14.57 11.20 3.33
N ILE A 50 -14.00 11.27 4.54
CA ILE A 50 -14.57 11.99 5.69
C ILE A 50 -14.72 13.49 5.39
N ALA A 51 -13.68 14.13 4.83
CA ALA A 51 -13.73 15.55 4.46
C ALA A 51 -14.80 15.85 3.39
N ARG A 52 -15.05 14.92 2.47
CA ARG A 52 -16.14 14.99 1.47
C ARG A 52 -17.53 14.64 2.04
N LYS A 53 -17.61 14.19 3.29
CA LYS A 53 -18.83 13.62 3.92
C LYS A 53 -19.38 12.40 3.19
N ASP A 54 -18.54 11.66 2.48
CA ASP A 54 -18.89 10.38 1.86
C ASP A 54 -18.75 9.25 2.88
N GLU A 55 -19.79 9.10 3.71
CA GLU A 55 -19.80 8.13 4.80
C GLU A 55 -19.73 6.67 4.29
N GLN A 56 -20.32 6.38 3.14
CA GLN A 56 -20.36 5.02 2.58
C GLN A 56 -18.97 4.60 2.08
N THR A 57 -18.28 5.47 1.36
CA THR A 57 -16.90 5.18 0.94
C THR A 57 -15.95 5.22 2.14
N ALA A 58 -16.13 6.13 3.11
CA ALA A 58 -15.35 6.13 4.35
C ALA A 58 -15.49 4.81 5.14
N LYS A 59 -16.70 4.25 5.26
CA LYS A 59 -16.93 2.92 5.85
C LYS A 59 -16.21 1.81 5.11
N SER A 60 -16.24 1.84 3.76
CA SER A 60 -15.53 0.86 2.93
C SER A 60 -14.01 0.94 3.11
N THR A 61 -13.42 2.14 3.05
CA THR A 61 -11.99 2.36 3.29
C THR A 61 -11.58 1.97 4.72
N TYR A 62 -12.41 2.26 5.73
CA TYR A 62 -12.19 1.78 7.10
C TYR A 62 -12.15 0.24 7.16
N MET A 63 -13.07 -0.47 6.51
CA MET A 63 -13.07 -1.94 6.55
C MET A 63 -11.79 -2.55 5.94
N GLN A 64 -11.23 -1.90 4.91
CA GLN A 64 -9.93 -2.28 4.35
C GLN A 64 -8.79 -2.05 5.37
N LEU A 65 -8.76 -0.86 6.00
CA LEU A 65 -7.79 -0.54 7.06
C LEU A 65 -7.89 -1.52 8.25
N ALA A 66 -9.10 -1.83 8.70
CA ALA A 66 -9.36 -2.76 9.80
C ALA A 66 -8.77 -4.16 9.52
N GLY A 67 -8.93 -4.68 8.30
CA GLY A 67 -8.30 -5.94 7.87
C GLY A 67 -6.77 -5.88 7.89
N MET A 68 -6.17 -4.74 7.46
CA MET A 68 -4.73 -4.52 7.54
C MET A 68 -4.22 -4.45 8.99
N MET A 69 -4.97 -3.79 9.90
CA MET A 69 -4.64 -3.74 11.33
C MET A 69 -4.63 -5.15 11.94
N GLN A 70 -5.67 -5.96 11.68
CA GLN A 70 -5.75 -7.35 12.16
C GLN A 70 -4.61 -8.21 11.61
N THR A 71 -4.26 -8.03 10.33
CA THR A 71 -3.10 -8.71 9.72
C THR A 71 -1.81 -8.36 10.45
N ARG A 72 -1.57 -7.06 10.73
CA ARG A 72 -0.36 -6.59 11.43
C ARG A 72 -0.29 -7.06 12.88
N ILE A 73 -1.42 -7.07 13.60
CA ILE A 73 -1.51 -7.63 14.97
C ILE A 73 -1.16 -9.13 14.94
N GLY A 74 -1.68 -9.89 13.96
CA GLY A 74 -1.35 -11.29 13.76
C GLY A 74 0.13 -11.55 13.40
N GLU A 75 0.77 -10.64 12.66
CA GLU A 75 2.22 -10.68 12.43
C GLU A 75 3.02 -10.47 13.71
N LYS A 76 2.64 -9.50 14.56
CA LYS A 76 3.29 -9.30 15.87
C LYS A 76 3.08 -10.50 16.79
N GLN A 77 1.93 -11.18 16.74
CA GLN A 77 1.72 -12.43 17.47
C GLN A 77 2.70 -13.52 16.98
N ARG A 78 2.79 -13.77 15.66
CA ARG A 78 3.76 -14.72 15.10
C ARG A 78 5.21 -14.38 15.44
N ALA A 79 5.57 -13.09 15.46
CA ALA A 79 6.90 -12.65 15.86
C ALA A 79 7.18 -12.87 17.37
N TYR A 80 6.16 -12.73 18.23
CA TYR A 80 6.27 -13.05 19.65
C TYR A 80 6.51 -14.54 19.86
N ASP A 81 5.74 -15.40 19.18
CA ASP A 81 5.82 -16.86 19.30
C ASP A 81 7.14 -17.42 18.74
N ALA A 82 7.72 -16.75 17.74
CA ALA A 82 9.00 -17.13 17.12
C ALA A 82 10.25 -16.55 17.83
N SER A 83 10.11 -15.61 18.78
CA SER A 83 11.27 -15.01 19.45
C SER A 83 11.75 -15.87 20.62
N ASN A 84 13.07 -16.10 20.63
CA ASN A 84 13.79 -16.81 21.68
C ASN A 84 14.32 -15.89 22.80
N SER A 85 14.05 -14.57 22.72
CA SER A 85 14.56 -13.56 23.65
C SER A 85 13.44 -12.95 24.48
N ASP A 86 13.54 -13.00 25.80
CA ASP A 86 12.54 -12.40 26.69
C ASP A 86 12.44 -10.87 26.56
N ALA A 87 13.56 -10.21 26.25
CA ALA A 87 13.59 -8.77 26.01
C ALA A 87 12.82 -8.40 24.72
N GLU A 88 13.02 -9.16 23.65
CA GLU A 88 12.27 -9.00 22.39
C GLU A 88 10.79 -9.32 22.58
N ARG A 89 10.47 -10.47 23.19
CA ARG A 89 9.08 -10.86 23.50
C ARG A 89 8.35 -9.78 24.29
N LYS A 90 8.99 -9.16 25.28
CA LYS A 90 8.43 -8.05 26.06
C LYS A 90 8.12 -6.80 25.21
N GLU A 91 9.02 -6.40 24.32
CA GLU A 91 8.78 -5.24 23.44
C GLU A 91 7.74 -5.54 22.35
N ILE A 92 7.76 -6.75 21.76
CA ILE A 92 6.74 -7.20 20.80
C ILE A 92 5.35 -7.21 21.46
N ALA A 93 5.23 -7.75 22.68
CA ALA A 93 3.97 -7.78 23.42
C ALA A 93 3.44 -6.37 23.75
N LYS A 94 4.33 -5.43 24.11
CA LYS A 94 3.98 -4.02 24.34
C LYS A 94 3.44 -3.37 23.05
N GLN A 95 4.13 -3.54 21.93
CA GLN A 95 3.69 -3.01 20.63
C GLN A 95 2.36 -3.62 20.18
N ARG A 96 2.21 -4.96 20.31
CA ARG A 96 0.98 -5.67 19.97
C ARG A 96 -0.20 -5.18 20.80
N LYS A 97 -0.05 -5.02 22.13
CA LYS A 97 -1.09 -4.49 23.00
C LYS A 97 -1.52 -3.07 22.62
N GLN A 98 -0.59 -2.22 22.20
CA GLN A 98 -0.92 -0.87 21.72
C GLN A 98 -1.66 -0.90 20.38
N GLN A 99 -1.26 -1.78 19.45
CA GLN A 99 -1.98 -2.02 18.19
C GLN A 99 -3.40 -2.57 18.42
N GLU A 100 -3.56 -3.53 19.33
CA GLU A 100 -4.85 -4.10 19.74
C GLU A 100 -5.79 -3.03 20.31
N GLN A 101 -5.29 -2.16 21.20
CA GLN A 101 -6.10 -1.06 21.76
C GLN A 101 -6.54 -0.08 20.66
N LEU A 102 -5.65 0.31 19.76
CA LEU A 102 -5.99 1.22 18.64
C LEU A 102 -6.99 0.60 17.66
N TYR A 103 -6.94 -0.71 17.45
CA TYR A 103 -7.96 -1.44 16.70
C TYR A 103 -9.32 -1.43 17.41
N ILE A 104 -9.36 -1.62 18.72
CA ILE A 104 -10.59 -1.52 19.53
C ILE A 104 -11.15 -0.09 19.50
N ASP A 105 -10.31 0.92 19.71
CA ASP A 105 -10.69 2.35 19.65
C ASP A 105 -11.35 2.68 18.31
N THR A 106 -10.69 2.37 17.19
CA THR A 106 -11.22 2.65 15.85
C THR A 106 -12.50 1.85 15.54
N LYS A 107 -12.59 0.60 15.99
CA LYS A 107 -13.81 -0.21 15.86
C LYS A 107 -15.00 0.38 16.62
N ASN A 108 -14.77 0.98 17.79
CA ASN A 108 -15.83 1.65 18.57
C ASN A 108 -16.29 2.96 17.91
N LEU A 109 -15.44 3.62 17.11
CA LEU A 109 -15.77 4.84 16.36
C LEU A 109 -16.51 4.54 15.03
N TYR A 110 -16.37 3.33 14.47
CA TYR A 110 -16.97 2.95 13.18
C TYR A 110 -18.49 3.19 13.04
N PRO A 111 -19.35 2.88 14.04
CA PRO A 111 -20.78 3.14 13.93
C PRO A 111 -21.14 4.62 13.75
N THR A 112 -20.25 5.53 14.19
CA THR A 112 -20.45 6.98 14.19
C THR A 112 -19.50 7.73 13.26
N ILE A 113 -18.86 7.04 12.31
CA ILE A 113 -17.76 7.56 11.47
C ILE A 113 -18.07 8.90 10.76
N GLY A 114 -19.33 9.20 10.44
CA GLY A 114 -19.76 10.49 9.88
C GLY A 114 -19.57 11.69 10.83
N THR A 115 -19.50 11.46 12.14
CA THR A 115 -19.22 12.50 13.17
C THR A 115 -17.90 12.26 13.91
N SER A 116 -17.45 11.01 14.04
CA SER A 116 -16.22 10.63 14.73
C SER A 116 -14.99 10.48 13.82
N GLY A 117 -15.16 10.67 12.50
CA GLY A 117 -14.14 10.40 11.49
C GLY A 117 -12.78 11.04 11.75
N THR A 118 -12.73 12.29 12.23
CA THR A 118 -11.45 12.96 12.55
C THR A 118 -10.67 12.24 13.64
N GLU A 119 -11.34 11.78 14.70
CA GLU A 119 -10.68 11.00 15.77
C GLU A 119 -10.31 9.61 15.26
N MET A 120 -11.11 8.99 14.39
CA MET A 120 -10.75 7.73 13.74
C MET A 120 -9.48 7.87 12.90
N VAL A 121 -9.35 8.92 12.07
CA VAL A 121 -8.14 9.17 11.28
C VAL A 121 -6.93 9.37 12.19
N LYS A 122 -7.07 10.14 13.27
CA LYS A 122 -6.03 10.32 14.28
C LYS A 122 -5.59 8.96 14.88
N LYS A 123 -6.53 8.10 15.26
CA LYS A 123 -6.25 6.75 15.78
C LYS A 123 -5.57 5.84 14.75
N MET A 124 -5.94 5.94 13.48
CA MET A 124 -5.24 5.24 12.39
C MET A 124 -3.80 5.76 12.18
N ARG A 125 -3.56 7.07 12.38
CA ARG A 125 -2.21 7.66 12.37
C ARG A 125 -1.39 7.26 13.61
N GLU A 126 -2.02 7.13 14.78
CA GLU A 126 -1.40 6.53 15.97
C GLU A 126 -0.96 5.08 15.70
N PHE A 127 -1.76 4.29 14.96
CA PHE A 127 -1.41 2.92 14.57
C PHE A 127 -0.19 2.85 13.64
N LEU A 128 -0.04 3.80 12.70
CA LEU A 128 1.14 3.90 11.83
C LEU A 128 2.45 4.10 12.60
N ASN A 129 2.40 4.81 13.73
CA ASN A 129 3.59 5.06 14.56
C ASN A 129 4.08 3.80 15.29
N VAL A 130 3.20 2.81 15.49
CA VAL A 130 3.54 1.50 16.10
C VAL A 130 3.53 0.34 15.11
N TYR A 131 3.41 0.63 13.81
CA TYR A 131 3.37 -0.35 12.72
C TYR A 131 4.71 -1.07 12.56
#